data_AF-R7T4M3-F1
#
_entry.id   AF-R7T4M3-F1
#
_cell.length_a   1.000
_cell.length_b   1.000
_cell.length_c   1.000
_cell.angle_alpha   90.00
_cell.angle_beta   90.00
_cell.angle_gamma   90.00
#
_symmetry.space_group_name_H-M   'P 1'
#
loop_
_entity.id
_entity.type
_entity.pdbx_description
1 polymer ?
#
loop_
_entity_poly.entity_id
_entity_poly.type
_entity_poly.pdbx_seq_one_letter_code
_entity_poly.pdbx_strand_id
1 'polypeptide(L)'
;MDYARDVREPFIVRVNQFPAEMAAIDFNMYRSKLASPALVETMEKGFKSMTIPYPKDQQNLKAAIDAQEKVAAEESKARVKALTEFIGKCNDVVVTLDKLPPQEQITYQVFYEYFPDSHENLQESFLFHDEYHQGDLSENNPYGRGNLWGNWKTFASRAKKYIPGIPAEAKYKPPTEAEKKRTAYMDQLDAGH
;
A
#
# COMPACT_ATOMS: atom_id res chain seq x y z
N MET A 1 11.34 15.39 -2.76
CA MET A 1 10.55 16.60 -2.50
C MET A 1 9.32 16.17 -1.71
N ASP A 2 9.33 16.32 -0.39
CA ASP A 2 8.20 15.94 0.48
C ASP A 2 7.16 17.07 0.49
N TYR A 3 6.24 17.02 -0.48
CA TYR A 3 5.20 18.03 -0.70
C TYR A 3 4.36 18.34 0.56
N ALA A 4 4.20 17.37 1.45
CA ALA A 4 3.46 17.53 2.71
C ALA A 4 4.18 18.41 3.75
N ARG A 5 5.52 18.46 3.70
CA ARG A 5 6.32 19.27 4.64
C ARG A 5 6.27 20.75 4.28
N ASP A 6 6.42 21.05 3.00
CA ASP A 6 6.56 22.41 2.47
C ASP A 6 5.29 23.27 2.70
N VAL A 7 4.11 22.65 2.74
CA VAL A 7 2.84 23.36 3.02
C VAL A 7 2.59 23.49 4.53
N ARG A 8 3.04 22.53 5.34
CA ARG A 8 2.76 22.47 6.78
C ARG A 8 3.56 23.50 7.57
N GLU A 9 4.86 23.62 7.33
CA GLU A 9 5.73 24.52 8.11
C GLU A 9 5.27 26.00 8.09
N PRO A 10 4.98 26.62 6.93
CA PRO A 10 4.52 28.02 6.91
C PRO A 10 3.15 28.21 7.59
N PHE A 11 2.29 27.19 7.58
CA PHE A 11 1.01 27.23 8.28
C PHE A 11 1.19 27.24 9.80
N ILE A 12 2.05 26.37 10.35
CA ILE A 12 2.33 26.32 11.79
C ILE A 12 2.92 27.64 12.28
N VAL A 13 3.88 28.20 11.53
CA VAL A 13 4.47 29.50 11.87
C VAL A 13 3.40 30.59 11.92
N ARG A 14 2.47 30.61 10.96
CA ARG A 14 1.38 31.60 10.92
C ARG A 14 0.38 31.44 12.07
N VAL A 15 0.04 30.21 12.47
CA VAL A 15 -0.84 29.97 13.62
C VAL A 15 -0.18 30.42 14.92
N ASN A 16 1.10 30.13 15.10
CA ASN A 16 1.85 30.48 16.31
C ASN A 16 2.18 31.97 16.46
N GLN A 17 2.01 32.77 15.40
CA GLN A 17 2.15 34.23 15.47
C GLN A 17 1.01 34.89 16.25
N PHE A 18 -0.15 34.24 16.34
CA PHE A 18 -1.29 34.78 17.06
C PHE A 18 -1.26 34.25 18.50
N PRO A 19 -1.31 35.13 19.52
CA PRO A 19 -1.42 34.69 20.91
C PRO A 19 -2.74 33.94 21.13
N ALA A 20 -2.73 32.95 22.02
CA ALA A 20 -3.91 32.14 22.34
C ALA A 20 -5.06 32.97 22.94
N GLU A 21 -4.73 34.09 23.58
CA GLU A 21 -5.67 35.06 24.13
C GLU A 21 -5.48 36.43 23.49
N MET A 22 -6.59 37.12 23.24
CA MET A 22 -6.55 38.50 22.76
C MET A 22 -5.98 39.40 23.86
N ALA A 23 -5.04 40.29 23.50
CA ALA A 23 -4.51 41.27 24.45
C ALA A 23 -5.63 42.12 25.05
N ALA A 24 -5.67 42.24 26.37
CA ALA A 24 -6.66 43.05 27.06
C ALA A 24 -6.52 44.53 26.67
N ILE A 25 -7.62 45.15 26.26
CA ILE A 25 -7.68 46.58 25.95
C ILE A 25 -7.81 47.36 27.26
N ASP A 26 -6.87 48.28 27.53
CA ASP A 26 -6.96 49.18 28.67
C ASP A 26 -7.87 50.38 28.35
N PHE A 27 -9.17 50.23 28.64
CA PHE A 27 -10.16 51.29 28.45
C PHE A 27 -9.98 52.49 29.40
N ASN A 28 -9.29 52.34 30.53
CA ASN A 28 -9.07 53.44 31.49
C ASN A 28 -8.09 54.47 30.94
N MET A 29 -7.04 54.00 30.26
CA MET A 29 -6.09 54.87 29.55
C MET A 29 -6.82 55.77 28.54
N TYR A 30 -7.74 55.21 27.74
CA TYR A 30 -8.51 55.96 26.75
C TYR A 30 -9.53 56.94 27.36
N ARG A 31 -10.16 56.58 28.49
CA ARG A 31 -11.05 57.51 29.22
C ARG A 31 -10.34 58.79 29.65
N SER A 32 -9.06 58.71 30.01
CA SER A 32 -8.27 59.87 30.47
C SER A 32 -7.82 60.81 29.34
N LYS A 33 -7.73 60.33 28.10
CA LYS A 33 -7.17 61.09 26.96
C LYS A 33 -8.25 61.64 26.03
N LEU A 34 -9.45 61.09 26.05
CA LEU A 34 -10.55 61.49 25.17
C LEU A 34 -11.43 62.55 25.82
N ALA A 35 -11.84 63.54 25.02
CA ALA A 35 -12.70 64.63 25.47
C ALA A 35 -14.14 64.19 25.81
N SER A 36 -14.57 63.01 25.35
CA SER A 36 -15.90 62.45 25.62
C SER A 36 -15.80 61.04 26.23
N PRO A 37 -15.91 60.91 27.56
CA PRO A 37 -15.89 59.62 28.25
C PRO A 37 -17.04 58.68 27.83
N ALA A 38 -18.19 59.25 27.45
CA ALA A 38 -19.37 58.50 27.03
C ALA A 38 -19.14 57.65 25.76
N LEU A 39 -18.18 58.04 24.92
CA LEU A 39 -17.84 57.30 23.71
C LEU A 39 -16.99 56.05 24.03
N VAL A 40 -16.21 56.08 25.11
CA VAL A 40 -15.42 54.93 25.57
C VAL A 40 -16.32 53.86 26.18
N GLU A 41 -17.37 54.25 26.90
CA GLU A 41 -18.34 53.30 27.48
C GLU A 41 -19.14 52.54 26.41
N THR A 42 -19.52 53.20 25.32
CA THR A 42 -20.22 52.54 24.20
C THR A 42 -19.32 51.55 23.47
N MET A 43 -18.05 51.89 23.29
CA MET A 43 -17.05 50.99 22.70
C MET A 43 -16.71 49.80 23.60
N GLU A 44 -16.55 50.02 24.91
CA GLU A 44 -16.32 48.94 25.87
C GLU A 44 -17.50 47.96 25.90
N LYS A 45 -18.73 48.49 25.88
CA LYS A 45 -19.94 47.67 25.84
C LYS A 45 -20.05 46.88 24.53
N GLY A 46 -19.75 47.50 23.39
CA GLY A 46 -19.74 46.84 22.09
C GLY A 46 -18.66 45.76 21.97
N PHE A 47 -17.45 46.05 22.46
CA PHE A 47 -16.34 45.09 22.47
C PHE A 47 -16.65 43.87 23.33
N LYS A 48 -17.19 44.06 24.54
CA LYS A 48 -17.61 42.96 25.42
C LYS A 48 -18.79 42.16 24.87
N SER A 49 -19.65 42.76 24.03
CA SER A 49 -20.78 42.03 23.42
C SER A 49 -20.39 41.28 22.14
N MET A 50 -19.23 41.56 21.56
CA MET A 50 -18.77 40.86 20.35
C MET A 50 -18.26 39.48 20.73
N THR A 51 -19.02 38.45 20.36
CA THR A 51 -18.56 37.06 20.39
C THR A 51 -17.91 36.74 19.04
N ILE A 52 -16.63 36.36 19.05
CA ILE A 52 -15.94 35.91 17.84
C ILE A 52 -16.32 34.44 17.59
N PRO A 53 -17.06 34.11 16.52
CA PRO A 53 -17.43 32.73 16.25
C PRO A 53 -16.18 31.96 15.80
N TYR A 54 -15.98 30.77 16.39
CA TYR A 54 -14.98 29.85 15.89
C TYR A 54 -15.29 29.42 14.46
N PRO A 55 -14.27 29.18 13.61
CA PRO A 55 -14.47 28.66 12.28
C PRO A 55 -15.21 27.32 12.34
N LYS A 56 -16.30 27.21 11.60
CA LYS A 56 -17.01 25.94 11.42
C LYS A 56 -16.23 25.07 10.46
N ASP A 57 -16.12 23.78 10.77
CA ASP A 57 -15.55 22.79 9.85
C ASP A 57 -16.50 22.60 8.66
N GLN A 58 -16.26 23.33 7.57
CA GLN A 58 -17.10 23.28 6.37
C GLN A 58 -16.92 21.97 5.58
N GLN A 59 -15.79 21.29 5.76
CA GLN A 59 -15.39 20.14 4.96
C GLN A 59 -15.58 18.82 5.71
N ASN A 60 -16.09 18.84 6.95
CA ASN A 60 -16.25 17.66 7.81
C ASN A 60 -14.97 16.81 7.87
N LEU A 61 -13.81 17.47 7.91
CA LEU A 61 -12.51 16.81 7.87
C LEU A 61 -12.32 15.87 9.06
N LYS A 62 -12.89 16.22 10.20
CA LYS A 62 -12.86 15.36 11.39
C LYS A 62 -13.51 13.99 11.12
N ALA A 63 -14.70 13.97 10.54
CA ALA A 63 -15.40 12.71 10.24
C ALA A 63 -14.66 11.89 9.16
N ALA A 64 -14.03 12.56 8.19
CA ALA A 64 -13.22 11.90 7.18
C ALA A 64 -11.96 11.25 7.79
N ILE A 65 -11.29 11.93 8.73
CA ILE A 65 -10.13 11.38 9.46
C ILE A 65 -10.55 10.18 10.31
N ASP A 66 -11.65 10.28 11.05
CA ASP A 66 -12.17 9.18 11.88
C ASP A 66 -12.50 7.94 11.02
N ALA A 67 -12.99 8.15 9.78
CA ALA A 67 -13.24 7.07 8.83
C ALA A 67 -11.93 6.45 8.29
N GLN A 68 -10.95 7.28 7.92
CA GLN A 68 -9.64 6.81 7.46
C GLN A 68 -8.90 6.02 8.55
N GLU A 69 -8.99 6.45 9.81
CA GLU A 69 -8.39 5.76 10.94
C GLU A 69 -8.97 4.35 11.13
N LYS A 70 -10.30 4.21 11.00
CA LYS A 70 -10.95 2.89 11.08
C LYS A 70 -10.49 1.95 9.97
N VAL A 71 -10.42 2.43 8.73
CA VAL A 71 -9.96 1.64 7.59
C VAL A 71 -8.50 1.23 7.79
N ALA A 72 -7.62 2.16 8.14
CA ALA A 72 -6.20 1.88 8.39
C ALA A 72 -6.00 0.87 9.54
N ALA A 73 -6.83 0.93 10.59
CA ALA A 73 -6.79 -0.02 11.69
C ALA A 73 -7.20 -1.43 11.26
N GLU A 74 -8.21 -1.57 10.40
CA GLU A 74 -8.63 -2.86 9.84
C GLU A 74 -7.57 -3.46 8.92
N GLU A 75 -7.01 -2.65 8.01
CA GLU A 75 -5.92 -3.05 7.12
C GLU A 75 -4.67 -3.49 7.90
N SER A 76 -4.33 -2.76 8.95
CA SER A 76 -3.21 -3.10 9.83
C SER A 76 -3.43 -4.44 10.51
N LYS A 77 -4.64 -4.70 11.03
CA LYS A 77 -4.99 -6.00 11.62
C LYS A 77 -4.92 -7.15 10.61
N ALA A 78 -5.43 -6.94 9.39
CA ALA A 78 -5.35 -7.93 8.32
C ALA A 78 -3.90 -8.23 7.93
N ARG A 79 -3.06 -7.20 7.80
CA ARG A 79 -1.64 -7.33 7.50
C ARG A 79 -0.89 -8.07 8.59
N VAL A 80 -1.14 -7.75 9.86
CA VAL A 80 -0.51 -8.46 10.99
C VAL A 80 -0.87 -9.95 10.94
N LYS A 81 -2.14 -10.30 10.73
CA LYS A 81 -2.56 -11.71 10.59
C LYS A 81 -1.83 -12.42 9.46
N ALA A 82 -1.82 -11.83 8.26
CA ALA A 82 -1.13 -12.41 7.10
C ALA A 82 0.37 -12.61 7.36
N LEU A 83 1.03 -11.63 8.01
CA LEU A 83 2.44 -11.74 8.38
C LEU A 83 2.67 -12.82 9.43
N THR A 84 1.81 -12.96 10.43
CA THR A 84 1.94 -14.02 11.44
C THR A 84 1.77 -15.41 10.84
N GLU A 85 0.85 -15.59 9.90
CA GLU A 85 0.69 -16.84 9.15
C GLU A 85 1.92 -17.14 8.28
N PHE A 86 2.48 -16.11 7.64
CA PHE A 86 3.69 -16.24 6.83
C PHE A 86 4.90 -16.63 7.69
N ILE A 87 5.07 -16.00 8.86
CA ILE A 87 6.11 -16.36 9.84
C ILE A 87 5.95 -17.82 10.27
N GLY A 88 4.73 -18.29 10.49
CA GLY A 88 4.44 -19.71 10.77
C GLY A 88 5.00 -20.63 9.70
N LYS A 89 4.68 -20.37 8.43
CA LYS A 89 5.20 -21.13 7.28
C LYS A 89 6.73 -21.09 7.18
N CYS A 90 7.34 -19.93 7.42
CA CYS A 90 8.80 -19.81 7.42
C CYS A 90 9.44 -20.65 8.53
N ASN A 91 8.86 -20.64 9.73
CA ASN A 91 9.35 -21.47 10.83
C ASN A 91 9.21 -22.96 10.54
N ASP A 92 8.12 -23.39 9.90
CA ASP A 92 7.95 -24.78 9.48
C ASP A 92 9.04 -25.21 8.49
N VAL A 93 9.41 -24.34 7.54
CA VAL A 93 10.52 -24.58 6.60
C VAL A 93 11.87 -24.65 7.33
N VAL A 94 12.12 -23.77 8.31
CA VAL A 94 13.35 -23.87 9.11
C VAL A 94 13.43 -25.21 9.84
N VAL A 95 12.32 -25.66 10.43
CA VAL A 95 12.24 -26.96 11.12
C VAL A 95 12.45 -28.13 10.16
N THR A 96 12.00 -28.05 8.90
CA THR A 96 12.29 -29.10 7.91
C THR A 96 13.76 -29.08 7.48
N LEU A 97 14.34 -27.89 7.29
CA LEU A 97 15.75 -27.72 6.94
C LEU A 97 16.70 -28.24 8.04
N ASP A 98 16.38 -28.00 9.31
CA ASP A 98 17.16 -28.51 10.45
C ASP A 98 17.18 -30.04 10.54
N LYS A 99 16.19 -30.71 9.96
CA LYS A 99 16.09 -32.18 9.92
C LYS A 99 16.83 -32.80 8.73
N LEU A 100 17.21 -32.00 7.74
CA LEU A 100 17.90 -32.53 6.57
C LEU A 100 19.29 -33.02 6.95
N PRO A 101 19.73 -34.16 6.38
CA PRO A 101 21.12 -34.56 6.49
C PRO A 101 22.02 -33.51 5.80
N PRO A 102 23.33 -33.50 6.10
CA PRO A 102 24.28 -32.61 5.45
C PRO A 102 24.13 -32.64 3.93
N GLN A 103 24.28 -31.49 3.27
CA GLN A 103 23.97 -31.31 1.84
C GLN A 103 24.64 -32.36 0.93
N GLU A 104 25.87 -32.79 1.25
CA GLU A 104 26.63 -33.79 0.50
C GLU A 104 26.02 -35.22 0.56
N GLN A 105 25.09 -35.46 1.48
CA GLN A 105 24.45 -36.75 1.73
C GLN A 105 22.95 -36.76 1.40
N ILE A 106 22.39 -35.65 0.90
CA ILE A 106 20.98 -35.58 0.48
C ILE A 106 20.83 -36.29 -0.87
N THR A 107 20.20 -37.45 -0.88
CA THR A 107 19.75 -38.12 -2.11
C THR A 107 18.36 -37.59 -2.52
N TYR A 108 17.94 -37.82 -3.76
CA TYR A 108 16.60 -37.42 -4.21
C TYR A 108 15.47 -38.08 -3.46
N GLN A 109 15.64 -39.36 -3.13
CA GLN A 109 14.62 -40.10 -2.38
C GLN A 109 14.39 -39.40 -1.04
N VAL A 110 15.48 -39.05 -0.35
CA VAL A 110 15.44 -38.26 0.88
C VAL A 110 14.82 -36.88 0.62
N PHE A 111 15.27 -36.15 -0.41
CA PHE A 111 14.70 -34.84 -0.75
C PHE A 111 13.18 -34.88 -0.97
N TYR A 112 12.67 -35.89 -1.68
CA TYR A 112 11.24 -36.06 -1.94
C TYR A 112 10.45 -36.54 -0.72
N GLU A 113 11.06 -37.29 0.19
CA GLU A 113 10.46 -37.62 1.49
C GLU A 113 10.24 -36.37 2.35
N TYR A 114 11.18 -35.42 2.32
CA TYR A 114 11.06 -34.15 3.06
C TYR A 114 10.23 -33.08 2.31
N PHE A 115 10.23 -33.09 0.98
CA PHE A 115 9.53 -32.13 0.13
C PHE A 115 8.65 -32.83 -0.93
N PRO A 116 7.53 -33.43 -0.54
CA PRO A 116 6.67 -34.19 -1.46
C PRO A 116 6.08 -33.34 -2.59
N ASP A 117 5.83 -32.04 -2.36
CA ASP A 117 5.31 -31.11 -3.37
C ASP A 117 6.31 -30.84 -4.52
N SER A 118 7.59 -31.23 -4.36
CA SER A 118 8.62 -31.04 -5.38
C SER A 118 8.64 -32.12 -6.47
N HIS A 119 7.86 -33.21 -6.31
CA HIS A 119 7.87 -34.38 -7.19
C HIS A 119 7.36 -34.10 -8.62
N GLU A 120 6.65 -33.01 -8.86
CA GLU A 120 6.00 -32.75 -10.16
C GLU A 120 6.95 -32.29 -11.28
N ASN A 121 8.26 -32.14 -11.04
CA ASN A 121 9.24 -31.69 -12.06
C ASN A 121 10.28 -32.77 -12.42
N LEU A 122 9.89 -34.05 -12.44
CA LEU A 122 10.75 -35.18 -12.78
C LEU A 122 11.00 -35.27 -14.31
N GLN A 123 11.97 -34.49 -14.79
CA GLN A 123 12.95 -35.05 -15.74
C GLN A 123 14.29 -35.07 -15.02
N GLU A 124 14.80 -36.28 -14.81
CA GLU A 124 15.88 -36.66 -13.92
C GLU A 124 17.16 -35.82 -14.10
N SER A 125 17.49 -34.99 -13.12
CA SER A 125 18.84 -34.38 -12.97
C SER A 125 19.41 -34.78 -11.62
N PHE A 126 20.71 -34.56 -11.29
CA PHE A 126 21.31 -34.74 -9.94
C PHE A 126 21.31 -33.44 -9.13
N LEU A 127 21.19 -33.50 -7.77
CA LEU A 127 21.05 -32.32 -6.89
C LEU A 127 22.36 -31.53 -6.71
N PHE A 128 23.31 -31.77 -7.63
CA PHE A 128 24.31 -30.85 -8.12
C PHE A 128 24.21 -30.88 -9.64
N HIS A 129 23.77 -29.79 -10.25
CA HIS A 129 23.70 -29.71 -11.71
C HIS A 129 25.11 -29.46 -12.27
N ASP A 130 25.59 -30.33 -13.16
CA ASP A 130 26.46 -29.86 -14.24
C ASP A 130 25.57 -29.28 -15.36
N GLU A 131 26.15 -28.49 -16.27
CA GLU A 131 25.41 -27.87 -17.39
C GLU A 131 24.70 -28.92 -18.28
N TYR A 132 25.15 -30.17 -18.26
CA TYR A 132 24.68 -31.24 -19.14
C TYR A 132 23.46 -31.99 -18.63
N HIS A 133 23.20 -31.97 -17.33
CA HIS A 133 22.08 -32.70 -16.71
C HIS A 133 20.94 -31.77 -16.24
N GLN A 134 20.99 -30.47 -16.54
CA GLN A 134 19.80 -29.62 -16.46
C GLN A 134 18.91 -29.99 -17.66
N GLY A 135 17.70 -30.48 -17.43
CA GLY A 135 16.74 -30.71 -18.52
C GLY A 135 16.66 -29.48 -19.42
N ASP A 136 16.61 -29.71 -20.74
CA ASP A 136 16.75 -28.67 -21.76
C ASP A 136 15.99 -27.38 -21.39
N LEU A 137 16.74 -26.32 -21.10
CA LEU A 137 16.20 -24.98 -20.83
C LEU A 137 15.90 -24.20 -22.12
N SER A 138 16.15 -24.80 -23.30
CA SER A 138 15.79 -24.19 -24.58
C SER A 138 14.28 -23.99 -24.69
N GLU A 139 13.88 -22.94 -25.41
CA GLU A 139 12.48 -22.55 -25.62
C GLU A 139 11.57 -23.65 -26.20
N ASN A 140 12.14 -24.77 -26.66
CA ASN A 140 11.42 -25.87 -27.29
C ASN A 140 11.18 -27.08 -26.37
N ASN A 141 11.54 -27.03 -25.08
CA ASN A 141 11.20 -28.08 -24.13
C ASN A 141 9.70 -28.00 -23.75
N PRO A 142 8.86 -29.00 -24.07
CA PRO A 142 7.43 -29.00 -23.74
C PRO A 142 7.13 -29.04 -22.23
N TYR A 143 8.14 -29.25 -21.39
CA TYR A 143 8.05 -29.28 -19.94
C TYR A 143 8.92 -28.20 -19.24
N GLY A 144 9.62 -27.36 -19.99
CA GLY A 144 10.47 -26.28 -19.44
C GLY A 144 9.66 -25.01 -19.11
N ARG A 145 9.98 -24.34 -17.99
CA ARG A 145 9.37 -23.07 -17.57
C ARG A 145 9.90 -21.85 -18.35
N GLY A 146 10.04 -21.96 -19.67
CA GLY A 146 10.40 -20.87 -20.58
C GLY A 146 9.21 -20.53 -21.49
N ASN A 147 8.75 -19.28 -21.44
CA ASN A 147 7.66 -18.70 -22.25
C ASN A 147 6.22 -19.15 -21.93
N LEU A 148 5.71 -18.63 -20.80
CA LEU A 148 4.28 -18.59 -20.45
C LEU A 148 3.35 -18.03 -21.56
N TRP A 149 3.88 -17.28 -22.54
CA TRP A 149 3.08 -16.64 -23.59
C TRP A 149 2.98 -17.45 -24.89
N GLY A 150 3.96 -18.31 -25.21
CA GLY A 150 3.94 -19.13 -26.43
C GLY A 150 3.05 -20.38 -26.30
N ASN A 151 3.03 -20.98 -25.11
CA ASN A 151 2.31 -22.22 -24.82
C ASN A 151 0.85 -22.03 -24.34
N TRP A 152 0.38 -20.78 -24.23
CA TRP A 152 -1.01 -20.47 -23.84
C TRP A 152 -2.04 -21.18 -24.73
N LYS A 153 -1.82 -21.28 -26.05
CA LYS A 153 -2.81 -21.89 -26.96
C LYS A 153 -2.94 -23.40 -26.75
N THR A 154 -1.84 -24.05 -26.43
CA THR A 154 -1.75 -25.49 -26.14
C THR A 154 -2.31 -25.79 -24.75
N PHE A 155 -1.97 -24.95 -23.76
CA PHE A 155 -2.54 -24.97 -22.41
C PHE A 155 -4.05 -24.72 -22.42
N ALA A 156 -4.53 -23.68 -23.09
CA ALA A 156 -5.95 -23.35 -23.19
C ALA A 156 -6.77 -24.43 -23.91
N SER A 157 -6.20 -25.08 -24.93
CA SER A 157 -6.83 -26.22 -25.60
C SER A 157 -6.91 -27.46 -24.70
N ARG A 158 -5.87 -27.73 -23.88
CA ARG A 158 -5.90 -28.80 -22.87
C ARG A 158 -6.86 -28.47 -21.72
N ALA A 159 -6.85 -27.24 -21.22
CA ALA A 159 -7.73 -26.76 -20.15
C ALA A 159 -9.21 -26.85 -20.55
N LYS A 160 -9.55 -26.57 -21.82
CA LYS A 160 -10.92 -26.78 -22.36
C LYS A 160 -11.41 -28.22 -22.28
N LYS A 161 -10.52 -29.21 -22.25
CA LYS A 161 -10.88 -30.63 -22.17
C LYS A 161 -11.18 -31.08 -20.74
N TYR A 162 -10.65 -30.38 -19.72
CA TYR A 162 -10.67 -30.83 -18.33
C TYR A 162 -11.41 -29.89 -17.35
N ILE A 163 -11.85 -28.71 -17.80
CA ILE A 163 -12.59 -27.75 -16.96
C ILE A 163 -14.07 -27.68 -17.41
N PRO A 164 -14.99 -28.46 -16.80
CA PRO A 164 -16.42 -28.25 -17.03
C PRO A 164 -16.88 -26.96 -16.36
N GLY A 165 -17.39 -26.01 -17.16
CA GLY A 165 -18.23 -24.91 -16.67
C GLY A 165 -17.52 -23.69 -16.07
N ILE A 166 -16.67 -23.00 -16.83
CA ILE A 166 -16.25 -21.63 -16.46
C ILE A 166 -17.49 -20.70 -16.58
N PRO A 167 -17.97 -20.08 -15.49
CA PRO A 167 -19.09 -19.15 -15.55
C PRO A 167 -18.75 -17.97 -16.45
N ALA A 168 -19.72 -17.49 -17.23
CA ALA A 168 -19.51 -16.49 -18.28
C ALA A 168 -18.88 -15.18 -17.77
N GLU A 169 -18.95 -14.92 -16.46
CA GLU A 169 -18.41 -13.75 -15.77
C GLU A 169 -16.88 -13.79 -15.58
N ALA A 170 -16.26 -14.98 -15.61
CA ALA A 170 -14.80 -15.14 -15.47
C ALA A 170 -14.04 -15.01 -16.80
N LYS A 171 -14.72 -14.64 -17.89
CA LYS A 171 -14.08 -14.38 -19.19
C LYS A 171 -13.43 -13.00 -19.15
N TYR A 172 -12.13 -12.96 -19.42
CA TYR A 172 -11.32 -11.74 -19.52
C TYR A 172 -12.00 -10.69 -20.42
N LYS A 173 -12.30 -9.52 -19.86
CA LYS A 173 -12.76 -8.36 -20.64
C LYS A 173 -11.53 -7.64 -21.20
N PRO A 174 -11.44 -7.42 -22.52
CA PRO A 174 -10.32 -6.69 -23.09
C PRO A 174 -10.28 -5.25 -22.54
N PRO A 175 -9.09 -4.65 -22.37
CA PRO A 175 -8.96 -3.29 -21.82
C PRO A 175 -9.69 -2.28 -22.69
N THR A 176 -10.40 -1.36 -22.05
CA THR A 176 -11.09 -0.25 -22.71
C THR A 176 -10.08 0.74 -23.31
N GLU A 177 -10.49 1.54 -24.31
CA GLU A 177 -9.58 2.50 -24.94
C GLU A 177 -9.00 3.54 -23.95
N ALA A 178 -9.76 3.89 -22.91
CA ALA A 178 -9.31 4.79 -21.86
C ALA A 178 -8.17 4.17 -21.04
N GLU A 179 -8.27 2.87 -20.72
CA GLU A 179 -7.23 2.14 -19.99
C GLU A 179 -5.96 2.02 -20.82
N LYS A 180 -6.09 1.71 -22.13
CA LYS A 180 -4.95 1.66 -23.06
C LYS A 180 -4.20 2.99 -23.17
N LYS A 181 -4.94 4.11 -23.20
CA LYS A 181 -4.34 5.46 -23.20
C LYS A 181 -3.62 5.75 -21.88
N ARG A 182 -4.14 5.24 -20.76
CA ARG A 182 -3.53 5.39 -19.43
C ARG A 182 -2.23 4.61 -19.31
N THR A 183 -2.18 3.37 -19.78
CA THR A 183 -0.93 2.58 -19.80
C THR A 183 0.10 3.20 -20.73
N ALA A 184 -0.30 3.63 -21.95
CA ALA A 184 0.63 4.29 -22.88
C ALA A 184 1.22 5.60 -22.33
N TYR A 185 0.46 6.34 -21.52
CA TYR A 185 0.97 7.54 -20.84
C TYR A 185 1.95 7.20 -19.71
N MET A 186 1.71 6.11 -18.97
CA MET A 186 2.63 5.65 -17.92
C MET A 186 3.95 5.13 -18.52
N ASP A 187 3.90 4.41 -19.63
CA ASP A 187 5.10 3.95 -20.34
C ASP A 187 5.95 5.12 -20.88
N GLN A 188 5.30 6.23 -21.27
CA GLN A 188 5.99 7.47 -21.68
C GLN A 188 6.65 8.21 -20.50
N LEU A 189 6.12 8.07 -19.29
CA LEU A 189 6.71 8.66 -18.09
C LEU A 189 7.91 7.87 -17.58
N ASP A 190 7.89 6.55 -17.71
CA ASP A 190 9.01 5.67 -17.33
C ASP A 190 10.19 5.74 -18.31
N ALA A 191 9.95 6.05 -19.59
CA ALA A 191 11.01 6.20 -20.59
C ALA A 191 11.89 7.47 -20.42
N GLY A 192 11.57 8.31 -19.43
CA GLY A 192 12.28 9.56 -19.13
C GLY A 192 13.26 9.51 -17.96
N HIS A 193 13.51 8.32 -17.38
CA HIS A 193 14.48 8.10 -16.31
C HIS A 193 15.64 7.19 -16.73
#